data_AF-A0A3D4T5M1-F1
#
_entry.id   AF-A0A3D4T5M1-F1
#
_cell.length_a   1.000
_cell.length_b   1.000
_cell.length_c   1.000
_cell.angle_alpha   90.00
_cell.angle_beta   90.00
_cell.angle_gamma   90.00
#
_symmetry.space_group_name_H-M   'P 1'
#
loop_
_entity.id
_entity.type
_entity.pdbx_description
1 polymer ?
#
loop_
_entity_poly.entity_id
_entity_poly.type
_entity_poly.pdbx_seq_one_letter_code
_entity_poly.pdbx_strand_id
1 'polypeptide(L)'
;MILRVVNHKFHYEMENLCRVFYPYETIRVIRDDDGENDDITVVTELYGEYTVRVSVNIHGTTGTREKSVADYDDCEREMAILLFSLLSEISGYTPKWGILTGVRPSKLMNTLINEYGDKGAKKYFTDKLLVCEKKTELAYEVAKAEERIMSLSDEKSFSLYVSIPFCPTRCNYCSFVSHSIAQAKKLLPEYVENLCKEIRQTAEIANSLGLRLESIYWGGGTPTTLSAEMLEKICAEINSDFDLSHLREYTIEAGRADTVTPEKLRVIKSAGVGRISINPQTFNDDVLKAIGRRHTVDDVVRVFGEARDAGFDNINMDLIAGLTDDTYESFCNSVDRAIAMDPENITLHTLALKRSSTIVTHGVDVQSGEIANKMLEYAQNRFYCAGYRPYYMYRQSRSLGNLENVGWCKDGFECLYNVFMMEECHTVLAVGAGAVTKLKDPYSRNIERIFNYKYPYEYNSRYEVIAERKGQIKEFYDKIKRC
;
A
#
# COMPACT_ATOMS: atom_id res chain seq x y z
N MET A 1 25.04 -7.86 9.41
CA MET A 1 25.28 -8.48 8.09
C MET A 1 26.17 -7.59 7.20
N ILE A 2 27.16 -8.17 6.53
CA ILE A 2 27.96 -7.52 5.48
C ILE A 2 27.53 -7.99 4.09
N LEU A 3 27.33 -7.05 3.16
CA LEU A 3 27.24 -7.31 1.72
C LEU A 3 28.45 -6.67 1.02
N ARG A 4 29.38 -7.49 0.54
CA ARG A 4 30.56 -7.06 -0.20
C ARG A 4 30.28 -7.11 -1.70
N VAL A 5 30.45 -5.98 -2.38
CA VAL A 5 30.13 -5.76 -3.79
C VAL A 5 31.42 -5.55 -4.57
N VAL A 6 31.80 -6.51 -5.40
CA VAL A 6 33.10 -6.54 -6.09
C VAL A 6 32.89 -6.40 -7.60
N ASN A 7 33.41 -5.32 -8.19
CA ASN A 7 33.44 -5.08 -9.65
C ASN A 7 32.07 -5.01 -10.38
N HIS A 8 30.97 -4.67 -9.69
CA HIS A 8 29.66 -4.45 -10.34
C HIS A 8 28.86 -3.31 -9.70
N LYS A 9 27.76 -2.91 -10.36
CA LYS A 9 26.89 -1.79 -9.92
C LYS A 9 25.58 -2.22 -9.24
N PHE A 10 25.22 -3.51 -9.34
CA PHE A 10 23.96 -4.14 -8.88
C PHE A 10 23.74 -4.20 -7.36
N HIS A 11 24.37 -3.32 -6.58
CA HIS A 11 24.32 -3.36 -5.12
C HIS A 11 22.90 -3.18 -4.56
N TYR A 12 22.05 -2.37 -5.21
CA TYR A 12 20.70 -2.07 -4.73
C TYR A 12 19.82 -3.34 -4.73
N GLU A 13 19.86 -4.10 -5.81
CA GLU A 13 19.12 -5.34 -5.97
C GLU A 13 19.62 -6.42 -5.01
N MET A 14 20.94 -6.58 -4.89
CA MET A 14 21.54 -7.55 -3.97
C MET A 14 21.23 -7.21 -2.50
N GLU A 15 21.28 -5.92 -2.13
CA GLU A 15 20.93 -5.47 -0.78
C GLU A 15 19.46 -5.73 -0.47
N ASN A 16 18.56 -5.41 -1.41
CA ASN A 16 17.13 -5.69 -1.24
C ASN A 16 16.85 -7.19 -1.12
N LEU A 17 17.54 -8.03 -1.89
CA LEU A 17 17.39 -9.47 -1.80
C LEU A 17 17.89 -9.99 -0.45
N CYS A 18 19.04 -9.52 0.03
CA CYS A 18 19.52 -9.82 1.39
C CYS A 18 18.47 -9.41 2.44
N ARG A 19 17.82 -8.25 2.26
CA ARG A 19 16.76 -7.75 3.15
C ARG A 19 15.48 -8.61 3.11
N VAL A 20 15.23 -9.38 2.06
CA VAL A 20 14.11 -10.35 2.03
C VAL A 20 14.35 -11.50 3.01
N PHE A 21 15.58 -11.99 3.11
CA PHE A 21 15.96 -13.07 4.03
C PHE A 21 16.25 -12.55 5.44
N TYR A 22 16.81 -11.34 5.54
CA TYR A 22 17.23 -10.71 6.79
C TYR A 22 16.66 -9.28 6.94
N PRO A 23 15.33 -9.12 7.10
CA PRO A 23 14.67 -7.80 7.08
C PRO A 23 15.02 -6.87 8.24
N TYR A 24 15.52 -7.42 9.35
CA TYR A 24 15.87 -6.69 10.58
C TYR A 24 17.37 -6.50 10.76
N GLU A 25 18.18 -7.20 9.98
CA GLU A 25 19.62 -7.02 10.01
C GLU A 25 20.01 -5.65 9.46
N THR A 26 20.98 -5.03 10.14
CA THR A 26 21.66 -3.87 9.57
C THR A 26 22.64 -4.39 8.52
N ILE A 27 22.31 -4.15 7.26
CA ILE A 27 23.15 -4.52 6.12
C ILE A 27 24.14 -3.38 5.89
N ARG A 28 25.44 -3.67 6.02
CA ARG A 28 26.52 -2.76 5.64
C ARG A 28 27.04 -3.18 4.27
N VAL A 29 27.00 -2.25 3.30
CA VAL A 29 27.49 -2.50 1.94
C VAL A 29 28.93 -2.00 1.83
N ILE A 30 29.86 -2.88 1.46
CA ILE A 30 31.30 -2.60 1.33
C ILE A 30 31.74 -2.89 -0.09
N ARG A 31 32.63 -2.07 -0.67
CA ARG A 31 33.12 -2.23 -2.06
C ARG A 31 34.56 -2.71 -2.17
N ASP A 32 35.33 -2.59 -1.09
CA ASP A 32 36.73 -2.99 -1.02
C ASP A 32 36.90 -4.15 -0.01
N ASP A 33 37.92 -4.98 -0.19
CA ASP A 33 38.25 -6.03 0.77
C ASP A 33 39.08 -5.44 1.92
N ASP A 34 38.41 -5.03 2.99
CA ASP A 34 39.01 -4.51 4.22
C ASP A 34 39.31 -5.61 5.26
N GLY A 35 39.03 -6.87 4.93
CA GLY A 35 39.19 -8.01 5.84
C GLY A 35 38.15 -8.06 6.98
N GLU A 36 37.13 -7.20 6.99
CA GLU A 36 36.05 -7.28 7.97
C GLU A 36 35.15 -8.49 7.68
N ASN A 37 34.88 -9.28 8.72
CA ASN A 37 33.93 -10.39 8.68
C ASN A 37 32.84 -10.16 9.72
N ASP A 38 31.62 -10.54 9.37
CA ASP A 38 30.45 -10.53 10.23
C ASP A 38 29.85 -11.94 10.23
N ASP A 39 29.02 -12.25 11.22
CA ASP A 39 28.36 -13.55 11.38
C ASP A 39 27.53 -13.94 10.15
N ILE A 40 27.07 -12.93 9.40
CA ILE A 40 26.43 -13.07 8.09
C ILE A 40 27.19 -12.21 7.09
N THR A 41 27.88 -12.85 6.15
CA THR A 41 28.66 -12.19 5.09
C THR A 41 28.24 -12.72 3.72
N VAL A 42 27.88 -11.81 2.82
CA VAL A 42 27.58 -12.10 1.40
C VAL A 42 28.59 -11.38 0.54
N VAL A 43 29.21 -12.07 -0.42
CA VAL A 43 30.11 -11.50 -1.40
C VAL A 43 29.52 -11.71 -2.79
N THR A 44 29.29 -10.62 -3.52
CA THR A 44 28.83 -10.64 -4.91
C THR A 44 29.93 -10.05 -5.80
N GLU A 45 30.31 -10.80 -6.82
CA GLU A 45 31.47 -10.50 -7.67
C GLU A 45 31.10 -10.63 -9.16
N LEU A 46 31.58 -9.70 -9.97
CA LEU A 46 31.58 -9.79 -11.43
C LEU A 46 33.03 -9.80 -11.93
N TYR A 47 33.41 -10.79 -12.73
CA TYR A 47 34.75 -10.87 -13.30
C TYR A 47 34.74 -11.51 -14.70
N GLY A 48 35.86 -11.39 -15.42
CA GLY A 48 35.94 -11.82 -16.81
C GLY A 48 35.06 -10.97 -17.73
N GLU A 49 34.59 -11.56 -18.84
CA GLU A 49 33.70 -10.85 -19.78
C GLU A 49 32.32 -10.64 -19.14
N TYR A 50 31.61 -11.70 -18.71
CA TYR A 50 30.33 -11.63 -17.99
C TYR A 50 30.10 -12.83 -17.03
N THR A 51 31.04 -13.07 -16.10
CA THR A 51 30.88 -14.14 -15.10
C THR A 51 30.55 -13.57 -13.73
N VAL A 52 29.40 -13.97 -13.19
CA VAL A 52 28.95 -13.58 -11.85
C VAL A 52 29.25 -14.70 -10.86
N ARG A 53 29.75 -14.34 -9.67
CA ARG A 53 29.97 -15.25 -8.55
C ARG A 53 29.33 -14.68 -7.30
N VAL A 54 28.69 -15.55 -6.54
CA VAL A 54 28.14 -15.22 -5.23
C VAL A 54 28.67 -16.21 -4.20
N SER A 55 29.18 -15.70 -3.09
CA SER A 55 29.58 -16.48 -1.92
C SER A 55 28.80 -16.00 -0.70
N VAL A 56 28.31 -16.93 0.10
CA VAL A 56 27.55 -16.65 1.32
C VAL A 56 28.20 -17.41 2.48
N ASN A 57 28.32 -16.74 3.62
CA ASN A 57 28.65 -17.33 4.90
C ASN A 57 27.61 -16.87 5.93
N ILE A 58 26.87 -17.83 6.51
CA ILE A 58 25.89 -17.60 7.56
C ILE A 58 26.29 -18.49 8.74
N HIS A 59 26.79 -17.88 9.81
CA HIS A 59 27.21 -18.54 11.05
C HIS A 59 28.13 -19.76 10.82
N GLY A 60 29.06 -19.65 9.87
CA GLY A 60 30.00 -20.73 9.52
C GLY A 60 29.50 -21.73 8.48
N THR A 61 28.23 -21.67 8.08
CA THR A 61 27.72 -22.42 6.92
C THR A 61 28.00 -21.60 5.66
N THR A 62 28.82 -22.15 4.76
CA THR A 62 29.27 -21.45 3.55
C THR A 62 28.76 -22.09 2.27
N GLY A 63 28.61 -21.28 1.23
CA GLY A 63 28.29 -21.75 -0.11
C GLY A 63 28.73 -20.74 -1.16
N THR A 64 29.24 -21.22 -2.29
CA THR A 64 29.68 -20.39 -3.42
C THR A 64 29.11 -20.96 -4.71
N ARG A 65 28.58 -20.10 -5.57
CA ARG A 65 28.11 -20.44 -6.92
C ARG A 65 28.59 -19.39 -7.91
N GLU A 66 28.79 -19.80 -9.14
CA GLU A 66 29.15 -18.90 -10.24
C GLU A 66 28.50 -19.32 -11.55
N LYS A 67 28.35 -18.36 -12.47
CA LYS A 67 27.83 -18.61 -13.81
C LYS A 67 28.25 -17.51 -14.77
N SER A 68 28.57 -17.91 -16.00
CA SER A 68 28.79 -17.00 -17.12
C SER A 68 27.47 -16.75 -17.87
N VAL A 69 27.23 -15.50 -18.26
CA VAL A 69 26.08 -15.09 -19.09
C VAL A 69 26.54 -14.53 -20.42
N ALA A 70 25.63 -14.43 -21.38
CA ALA A 70 25.94 -13.97 -22.73
C ALA A 70 25.95 -12.43 -22.86
N ASP A 71 25.23 -11.73 -21.99
CA ASP A 71 25.04 -10.27 -22.03
C ASP A 71 25.25 -9.67 -20.63
N TYR A 72 25.79 -8.46 -20.58
CA TYR A 72 25.91 -7.68 -19.35
C TYR A 72 24.55 -7.44 -18.69
N ASP A 73 23.49 -7.22 -19.49
CA ASP A 73 22.14 -6.93 -18.99
C ASP A 73 21.55 -8.13 -18.22
N ASP A 74 22.03 -9.35 -18.49
CA ASP A 74 21.64 -10.56 -17.77
C ASP A 74 22.42 -10.77 -16.46
N CYS A 75 23.55 -10.08 -16.26
CA CYS A 75 24.41 -10.28 -15.08
C CYS A 75 23.68 -9.99 -13.77
N GLU A 76 22.92 -8.90 -13.71
CA GLU A 76 22.16 -8.50 -12.51
C GLU A 76 21.18 -9.60 -12.08
N ARG A 77 20.36 -10.06 -13.04
CA ARG A 77 19.35 -11.10 -12.81
C ARG A 77 19.99 -12.42 -12.41
N GLU A 78 21.05 -12.83 -13.09
CA GLU A 78 21.72 -14.08 -12.77
C GLU A 78 22.40 -14.03 -11.40
N MET A 79 23.03 -12.91 -11.05
CA MET A 79 23.60 -12.70 -9.72
C MET A 79 22.52 -12.78 -8.63
N ALA A 80 21.34 -12.20 -8.87
CA ALA A 80 20.20 -12.32 -7.97
C ALA A 80 19.72 -13.77 -7.82
N ILE A 81 19.68 -14.55 -8.91
CA ILE A 81 19.32 -15.98 -8.89
C ILE A 81 20.31 -16.79 -8.05
N LEU A 82 21.62 -16.58 -8.25
CA LEU A 82 22.65 -17.27 -7.47
C LEU A 82 22.56 -16.93 -5.98
N LEU A 83 22.39 -15.64 -5.65
CA LEU A 83 22.23 -15.18 -4.28
C LEU A 83 20.97 -15.76 -3.64
N PHE A 84 19.82 -15.68 -4.31
CA PHE A 84 18.56 -16.22 -3.81
C PHE A 84 18.64 -17.72 -3.56
N SER A 85 19.26 -18.46 -4.48
CA SER A 85 19.40 -19.92 -4.39
C SER A 85 20.27 -20.31 -3.19
N LEU A 86 21.42 -19.65 -3.01
CA LEU A 86 22.32 -19.89 -1.87
C LEU A 86 21.66 -19.53 -0.54
N LEU A 87 21.02 -18.36 -0.46
CA LEU A 87 20.32 -17.93 0.75
C LEU A 87 19.17 -18.88 1.08
N SER A 88 18.41 -19.33 0.09
CA SER A 88 17.31 -20.29 0.30
C SER A 88 17.80 -21.64 0.79
N GLU A 89 18.88 -22.14 0.21
CA GLU A 89 19.49 -23.42 0.59
C GLU A 89 20.04 -23.38 2.02
N ILE A 90 20.82 -22.35 2.36
CA ILE A 90 21.48 -22.24 3.66
C ILE A 90 20.47 -21.91 4.77
N SER A 91 19.49 -21.05 4.50
CA SER A 91 18.48 -20.69 5.50
C SER A 91 17.36 -21.74 5.67
N GLY A 92 17.18 -22.64 4.70
CA GLY A 92 16.05 -23.57 4.66
C GLY A 92 14.70 -22.90 4.36
N TYR A 93 14.67 -21.60 4.05
CA TYR A 93 13.47 -20.81 3.77
C TYR A 93 13.48 -20.30 2.32
N THR A 94 12.38 -20.47 1.60
CA THR A 94 12.26 -19.98 0.21
C THR A 94 11.11 -18.96 0.11
N PRO A 95 11.44 -17.66 -0.05
CA PRO A 95 10.45 -16.61 -0.27
C PRO A 95 9.58 -16.87 -1.52
N LYS A 96 8.25 -16.68 -1.39
CA LYS A 96 7.29 -17.02 -2.46
C LYS A 96 7.32 -16.09 -3.67
N TRP A 97 7.87 -14.88 -3.50
CA TRP A 97 8.04 -13.90 -4.56
C TRP A 97 9.39 -14.00 -5.29
N GLY A 98 10.16 -15.06 -5.04
CA GLY A 98 11.45 -15.27 -5.72
C GLY A 98 12.40 -14.09 -5.53
N ILE A 99 13.05 -13.68 -6.62
CA ILE A 99 13.99 -12.53 -6.62
C ILE A 99 13.28 -11.18 -6.76
N LEU A 100 11.95 -11.14 -6.89
CA LEU A 100 11.21 -9.90 -7.06
C LEU A 100 11.16 -9.12 -5.74
N THR A 101 11.76 -7.93 -5.70
CA THR A 101 11.81 -7.05 -4.52
C THR A 101 10.95 -5.78 -4.65
N GLY A 102 10.38 -5.54 -5.84
CA GLY A 102 9.56 -4.37 -6.14
C GLY A 102 8.20 -4.31 -5.42
N VAL A 103 7.68 -3.09 -5.28
CA VAL A 103 6.42 -2.77 -4.57
C VAL A 103 5.16 -3.21 -5.33
N ARG A 104 5.19 -3.24 -6.68
CA ARG A 104 3.99 -3.48 -7.51
C ARG A 104 4.20 -4.65 -8.48
N PRO A 105 3.96 -5.90 -8.05
CA PRO A 105 4.10 -7.06 -8.91
C PRO A 105 3.14 -7.05 -10.11
N SER A 106 1.90 -6.63 -9.92
CA SER A 106 0.88 -6.58 -10.99
C SER A 106 1.25 -5.60 -12.10
N LYS A 107 1.83 -4.44 -11.79
CA LYS A 107 2.36 -3.48 -12.78
C LYS A 107 3.45 -4.08 -13.68
N LEU A 108 4.36 -4.86 -13.11
CA LEU A 108 5.37 -5.60 -13.89
C LEU A 108 4.72 -6.68 -14.74
N MET A 109 3.76 -7.42 -14.17
CA MET A 109 2.99 -8.43 -14.91
C MET A 109 2.28 -7.81 -16.12
N ASN A 110 1.62 -6.66 -15.97
CA ASN A 110 0.99 -5.92 -17.07
C ASN A 110 1.99 -5.54 -18.17
N THR A 111 3.19 -5.09 -17.79
CA THR A 111 4.26 -4.78 -18.75
C THR A 111 4.65 -6.03 -19.57
N LEU A 112 4.85 -7.15 -18.88
CA LEU A 112 5.23 -8.41 -19.54
C LEU A 112 4.09 -9.03 -20.35
N ILE A 113 2.83 -8.84 -19.96
CA ILE A 113 1.66 -9.27 -20.75
C ILE A 113 1.68 -8.56 -22.10
N ASN A 114 1.96 -7.26 -22.12
CA ASN A 114 2.04 -6.49 -23.37
C ASN A 114 3.21 -6.92 -24.27
N GLU A 115 4.31 -7.38 -23.68
CA GLU A 115 5.52 -7.77 -24.42
C GLU A 115 5.50 -9.23 -24.88
N TYR A 116 5.03 -10.15 -24.03
CA TYR A 116 5.14 -11.60 -24.22
C TYR A 116 3.78 -12.33 -24.26
N GLY A 117 2.67 -11.62 -24.09
CA GLY A 117 1.34 -12.20 -23.91
C GLY A 117 1.17 -12.92 -22.56
N ASP A 118 -0.06 -13.29 -22.23
CA ASP A 118 -0.45 -13.85 -20.93
C ASP A 118 0.41 -15.05 -20.50
N LYS A 119 0.63 -16.03 -21.40
CA LYS A 119 1.43 -17.22 -21.11
C LYS A 119 2.91 -16.90 -20.95
N GLY A 120 3.44 -15.99 -21.78
CA GLY A 120 4.84 -15.58 -21.74
C GLY A 120 5.15 -14.82 -20.45
N ALA A 121 4.27 -13.92 -20.03
CA ALA A 121 4.40 -13.16 -18.79
C ALA A 121 4.42 -14.07 -17.55
N LYS A 122 3.49 -15.03 -17.46
CA LYS A 122 3.47 -16.02 -16.37
C LYS A 122 4.76 -16.84 -16.34
N LYS A 123 5.22 -17.33 -17.50
CA LYS A 123 6.47 -18.08 -17.62
C LYS A 123 7.69 -17.25 -17.22
N TYR A 124 7.69 -15.95 -17.55
CA TYR A 124 8.76 -15.06 -17.12
C TYR A 124 8.81 -14.95 -15.59
N PHE A 125 7.66 -14.77 -14.93
CA PHE A 125 7.58 -14.73 -13.47
C PHE A 125 8.11 -16.01 -12.81
N THR A 126 7.74 -17.18 -13.32
CA THR A 126 8.20 -18.47 -12.76
C THR A 126 9.66 -18.75 -13.07
N ASP A 127 10.07 -18.62 -14.33
CA ASP A 127 11.35 -19.13 -14.80
C ASP A 127 12.49 -18.11 -14.61
N LYS A 128 12.19 -16.82 -14.79
CA LYS A 128 13.20 -15.74 -14.74
C LYS A 128 13.25 -15.05 -13.40
N LEU A 129 12.11 -14.95 -12.69
CA LEU A 129 12.02 -14.28 -11.39
C LEU A 129 11.85 -15.24 -10.21
N LEU A 130 11.72 -16.55 -10.45
CA LEU A 130 11.55 -17.59 -9.42
C LEU A 130 10.33 -17.36 -8.52
N VAL A 131 9.32 -16.64 -9.01
CA VAL A 131 8.05 -16.43 -8.31
C VAL A 131 7.27 -17.74 -8.34
N CYS A 132 6.73 -18.18 -7.20
CA CYS A 132 5.97 -19.43 -7.16
C CYS A 132 4.64 -19.31 -7.93
N GLU A 133 4.14 -20.43 -8.45
CA GLU A 133 2.95 -20.46 -9.31
C GLU A 133 1.74 -19.73 -8.72
N LYS A 134 1.46 -19.93 -7.42
CA LYS A 134 0.35 -19.26 -6.73
C LYS A 134 0.46 -17.73 -6.76
N LYS A 135 1.66 -17.19 -6.53
CA LYS A 135 1.90 -15.72 -6.53
C LYS A 135 1.91 -15.17 -7.95
N THR A 136 2.41 -15.95 -8.91
CA THR A 136 2.33 -15.62 -10.33
C THR A 136 0.88 -15.51 -10.81
N GLU A 137 0.01 -16.45 -10.42
CA GLU A 137 -1.41 -16.40 -10.77
C GLU A 137 -2.10 -15.20 -10.12
N LEU A 138 -1.84 -14.97 -8.83
CA LEU A 138 -2.37 -13.81 -8.12
C LEU A 138 -1.99 -12.48 -8.80
N ALA A 139 -0.71 -12.30 -9.15
CA ALA A 139 -0.24 -11.10 -9.84
C ALA A 139 -0.90 -10.94 -11.22
N TYR A 140 -1.15 -12.05 -11.92
CA TYR A 140 -1.84 -12.06 -13.20
C TYR A 140 -3.32 -11.69 -13.09
N GLU A 141 -4.06 -12.27 -12.13
CA GLU A 141 -5.47 -11.95 -11.92
C GLU A 141 -5.66 -10.48 -11.57
N VAL A 142 -4.81 -9.96 -10.67
CA VAL A 142 -4.81 -8.54 -10.30
C VAL A 142 -4.48 -7.67 -11.50
N ALA A 143 -3.44 -8.01 -12.27
CA ALA A 143 -3.05 -7.25 -13.46
C ALA A 143 -4.22 -7.10 -14.46
N LYS A 144 -4.99 -8.18 -14.69
CA LYS A 144 -6.18 -8.17 -15.55
C LYS A 144 -7.34 -7.35 -14.96
N ALA A 145 -7.50 -7.32 -13.64
CA ALA A 145 -8.50 -6.47 -13.00
C ALA A 145 -8.13 -4.99 -13.09
N GLU A 146 -6.86 -4.67 -12.80
CA GLU A 146 -6.31 -3.32 -12.90
C GLU A 146 -6.44 -2.79 -14.34
N GLU A 147 -6.13 -3.58 -15.36
CA GLU A 147 -6.26 -3.21 -16.78
C GLU A 147 -7.68 -2.68 -17.12
N ARG A 148 -8.73 -3.37 -16.63
CA ARG A 148 -10.12 -2.95 -16.84
C ARG A 148 -10.40 -1.58 -16.22
N ILE A 149 -9.92 -1.36 -15.00
CA ILE A 149 -10.13 -0.10 -14.27
C ILE A 149 -9.32 1.03 -14.89
N MET A 150 -8.05 0.77 -15.23
CA MET A 150 -7.17 1.73 -15.88
C MET A 150 -7.76 2.25 -17.19
N SER A 151 -8.48 1.42 -17.94
CA SER A 151 -9.13 1.80 -19.20
C SER A 151 -10.24 2.85 -19.07
N LEU A 152 -10.71 3.11 -17.84
CA LEU A 152 -11.73 4.13 -17.56
C LEU A 152 -11.17 5.55 -17.55
N SER A 153 -9.86 5.70 -17.37
CA SER A 153 -9.15 6.97 -17.24
C SER A 153 -8.63 7.46 -18.59
N ASP A 154 -8.69 8.78 -18.82
CA ASP A 154 -8.08 9.47 -19.97
C ASP A 154 -7.23 10.68 -19.52
N GLU A 155 -6.77 11.51 -20.46
CA GLU A 155 -5.88 12.64 -20.21
C GLU A 155 -6.49 13.77 -19.38
N LYS A 156 -7.82 13.81 -19.23
CA LYS A 156 -8.55 14.82 -18.44
C LYS A 156 -9.02 14.26 -17.10
N SER A 157 -8.95 12.96 -16.89
CA SER A 157 -9.37 12.32 -15.65
C SER A 157 -8.49 12.75 -14.47
N PHE A 158 -9.09 12.90 -13.29
CA PHE A 158 -8.35 13.02 -12.04
C PHE A 158 -9.13 12.46 -10.85
N SER A 159 -8.39 12.16 -9.77
CA SER A 159 -8.95 11.82 -8.46
C SER A 159 -8.72 12.94 -7.45
N LEU A 160 -9.65 13.12 -6.52
CA LEU A 160 -9.49 13.96 -5.33
C LEU A 160 -9.17 13.11 -4.10
N TYR A 161 -8.08 13.43 -3.40
CA TYR A 161 -7.76 12.87 -2.10
C TYR A 161 -7.91 13.90 -0.99
N VAL A 162 -8.69 13.58 0.04
CA VAL A 162 -8.91 14.43 1.20
C VAL A 162 -8.25 13.79 2.41
N SER A 163 -7.15 14.38 2.88
CA SER A 163 -6.43 13.89 4.06
C SER A 163 -7.10 14.42 5.32
N ILE A 164 -7.56 13.55 6.23
CA ILE A 164 -7.98 13.90 7.59
C ILE A 164 -6.98 13.29 8.58
N PRO A 165 -5.93 14.02 9.00
CA PRO A 165 -4.75 13.49 9.70
C PRO A 165 -4.96 13.27 11.20
N PHE A 166 -6.19 12.97 11.62
CA PHE A 166 -6.58 12.87 13.03
C PHE A 166 -7.05 11.46 13.37
N CYS A 167 -6.59 10.93 14.49
CA CYS A 167 -7.00 9.63 15.02
C CYS A 167 -7.33 9.75 16.51
N PRO A 168 -8.24 8.92 17.07
CA PRO A 168 -8.47 8.87 18.52
C PRO A 168 -7.22 8.44 19.28
N THR A 169 -6.53 7.44 18.74
CA THR A 169 -5.26 6.87 19.25
C THR A 169 -4.38 6.44 18.08
N ARG A 170 -3.07 6.34 18.32
CA ARG A 170 -2.13 5.76 17.36
C ARG A 170 -2.09 4.24 17.56
N CYS A 171 -2.38 3.47 16.51
CA CYS A 171 -2.25 2.01 16.55
C CYS A 171 -0.78 1.60 16.39
N ASN A 172 -0.38 0.49 17.00
CA ASN A 172 1.02 0.05 17.04
C ASN A 172 1.57 -0.26 15.63
N TYR A 173 0.74 -0.88 14.77
CA TYR A 173 1.07 -1.21 13.39
C TYR A 173 1.02 -0.02 12.42
N CYS A 174 0.29 1.06 12.76
CA CYS A 174 -0.03 2.12 11.80
C CYS A 174 1.21 2.92 11.36
N SER A 175 1.48 2.93 10.06
CA SER A 175 2.56 3.70 9.42
C SER A 175 2.15 5.13 9.09
N PHE A 176 0.85 5.42 9.05
CA PHE A 176 0.33 6.76 8.77
C PHE A 176 0.69 7.75 9.86
N VAL A 177 0.93 8.98 9.43
CA VAL A 177 1.19 10.10 10.31
C VAL A 177 -0.17 10.67 10.70
N SER A 178 -0.62 10.32 11.90
CA SER A 178 -1.86 10.81 12.47
C SER A 178 -1.61 11.45 13.83
N HIS A 179 -2.35 12.51 14.13
CA HIS A 179 -2.32 13.17 15.44
C HIS A 179 -3.44 12.68 16.33
N SER A 180 -3.13 12.53 17.62
CA SER A 180 -4.16 12.28 18.62
C SER A 180 -5.11 13.45 18.67
N ILE A 181 -6.39 13.18 18.43
CA ILE A 181 -7.46 14.19 18.47
C ILE A 181 -7.54 14.89 19.82
N ALA A 182 -7.20 14.19 20.91
CA ALA A 182 -7.19 14.75 22.26
C ALA A 182 -6.20 15.92 22.40
N GLN A 183 -5.07 15.86 21.69
CA GLN A 183 -4.04 16.90 21.71
C GLN A 183 -4.29 17.99 20.66
N ALA A 184 -4.99 17.65 19.58
CA ALA A 184 -5.20 18.54 18.43
C ALA A 184 -6.61 19.16 18.34
N LYS A 185 -7.51 18.90 19.31
CA LYS A 185 -8.92 19.35 19.26
C LYS A 185 -9.08 20.85 18.98
N LYS A 186 -8.17 21.69 19.50
CA LYS A 186 -8.19 23.15 19.29
C LYS A 186 -7.84 23.56 17.85
N LEU A 187 -7.12 22.72 17.11
CA LEU A 187 -6.73 22.97 15.72
C LEU A 187 -7.84 22.62 14.72
N LEU A 188 -8.79 21.77 15.13
CA LEU A 188 -9.82 21.22 14.22
C LEU A 188 -10.65 22.29 13.52
N PRO A 189 -11.23 23.31 14.19
CA PRO A 189 -12.08 24.27 13.49
C PRO A 189 -11.30 25.03 12.41
N GLU A 190 -10.12 25.56 12.75
CA GLU A 190 -9.26 26.26 11.80
C GLU A 190 -8.78 25.35 10.68
N TYR A 191 -8.48 24.07 10.99
CA TYR A 191 -8.11 23.08 10.00
C TYR A 191 -9.24 22.85 8.99
N VAL A 192 -10.48 22.70 9.45
CA VAL A 192 -11.65 22.51 8.59
C VAL A 192 -11.88 23.75 7.70
N GLU A 193 -11.75 24.96 8.25
CA GLU A 193 -11.86 26.19 7.43
C GLU A 193 -10.79 26.25 6.33
N ASN A 194 -9.53 25.98 6.68
CA ASN A 194 -8.43 26.00 5.72
C ASN A 194 -8.55 24.89 4.68
N LEU A 195 -9.01 23.69 5.09
CA LEU A 195 -9.31 22.61 4.16
C LEU A 195 -10.41 23.01 3.16
N CYS A 196 -11.49 23.66 3.62
CA CYS A 196 -12.55 24.14 2.73
C CYS A 196 -12.04 25.20 1.74
N LYS A 197 -11.16 26.12 2.19
CA LYS A 197 -10.49 27.07 1.28
C LYS A 197 -9.61 26.36 0.24
N GLU A 198 -8.90 25.31 0.65
CA GLU A 198 -8.02 24.55 -0.25
C GLU A 198 -8.82 23.77 -1.29
N ILE A 199 -9.97 23.22 -0.87
CA ILE A 199 -10.95 22.54 -1.73
C ILE A 199 -11.42 23.50 -2.82
N ARG A 200 -11.94 24.68 -2.44
CA ARG A 200 -12.36 25.73 -3.40
C ARG A 200 -11.29 26.05 -4.42
N GLN A 201 -10.09 26.38 -3.94
CA GLN A 201 -8.98 26.75 -4.82
C GLN A 201 -8.58 25.61 -5.77
N THR A 202 -8.55 24.37 -5.26
CA THR A 202 -8.21 23.20 -6.06
C THR A 202 -9.27 22.94 -7.13
N ALA A 203 -10.55 23.11 -6.79
CA ALA A 203 -11.67 23.00 -7.71
C ALA A 203 -11.61 24.07 -8.81
N GLU A 204 -11.39 25.34 -8.46
CA GLU A 204 -11.20 26.44 -9.42
C GLU A 204 -10.10 26.12 -10.44
N ILE A 205 -8.95 25.62 -9.97
CA ILE A 205 -7.84 25.22 -10.84
C ILE A 205 -8.25 24.07 -11.76
N ALA A 206 -8.81 22.98 -11.21
CA ALA A 206 -9.21 21.81 -11.98
C ALA A 206 -10.25 22.15 -13.06
N ASN A 207 -11.27 22.94 -12.69
CA ASN A 207 -12.31 23.42 -13.59
C ASN A 207 -11.72 24.29 -14.70
N SER A 208 -10.79 25.20 -14.38
CA SER A 208 -10.12 26.04 -15.39
C SER A 208 -9.26 25.26 -16.39
N LEU A 209 -8.78 24.09 -15.99
CA LEU A 209 -8.01 23.17 -16.83
C LEU A 209 -8.89 22.21 -17.62
N GLY A 210 -10.20 22.14 -17.33
CA GLY A 210 -11.14 21.22 -17.95
C GLY A 210 -10.91 19.76 -17.54
N LEU A 211 -10.38 19.54 -16.33
CA LEU A 211 -10.21 18.21 -15.76
C LEU A 211 -11.56 17.68 -15.24
N ARG A 212 -11.73 16.35 -15.26
CA ARG A 212 -12.96 15.67 -14.85
C ARG A 212 -12.70 14.82 -13.62
N LEU A 213 -13.44 15.08 -12.55
CA LEU A 213 -13.30 14.36 -11.29
C LEU A 213 -13.97 12.99 -11.41
N GLU A 214 -13.19 11.92 -11.26
CA GLU A 214 -13.70 10.55 -11.42
C GLU A 214 -13.81 9.76 -10.12
N SER A 215 -13.00 10.10 -9.12
CA SER A 215 -13.08 9.46 -7.80
C SER A 215 -12.67 10.40 -6.68
N ILE A 216 -13.38 10.33 -5.55
CA ILE A 216 -13.03 11.04 -4.31
C ILE A 216 -12.70 10.00 -3.23
N TYR A 217 -11.61 10.21 -2.50
CA TYR A 217 -11.21 9.34 -1.39
C TYR A 217 -10.77 10.14 -0.18
N TRP A 218 -11.39 9.89 0.97
CA TRP A 218 -10.99 10.49 2.25
C TRP A 218 -10.27 9.47 3.12
N GLY A 219 -9.06 9.82 3.57
CA GLY A 219 -8.23 8.93 4.38
C GLY A 219 -7.23 9.68 5.26
N GLY A 220 -6.07 9.07 5.49
CA GLY A 220 -4.93 9.64 6.23
C GLY A 220 -4.92 9.19 7.68
N GLY A 221 -5.85 9.71 8.49
CA GLY A 221 -6.07 9.29 9.87
C GLY A 221 -7.38 8.52 9.99
N THR A 222 -8.39 9.18 10.54
CA THR A 222 -9.74 8.63 10.68
C THR A 222 -10.71 9.77 10.41
N PRO A 223 -11.22 9.91 9.17
CA PRO A 223 -12.18 10.95 8.80
C PRO A 223 -13.35 11.10 9.79
N THR A 224 -13.88 9.98 10.26
CA THR A 224 -14.98 9.93 11.24
C THR A 224 -14.62 10.42 12.64
N THR A 225 -13.39 10.89 12.89
CA THR A 225 -13.06 11.67 14.10
C THR A 225 -13.67 13.06 14.10
N LEU A 226 -13.97 13.61 12.92
CA LEU A 226 -14.68 14.88 12.76
C LEU A 226 -16.11 14.76 13.31
N SER A 227 -16.69 15.88 13.74
CA SER A 227 -18.13 15.93 14.08
C SER A 227 -18.97 15.79 12.81
N ALA A 228 -20.25 15.43 12.97
CA ALA A 228 -21.19 15.36 11.85
C ALA A 228 -21.26 16.70 11.09
N GLU A 229 -21.31 17.81 11.81
CA GLU A 229 -21.31 19.18 11.25
C GLU A 229 -20.04 19.48 10.42
N MET A 230 -18.87 19.05 10.89
CA MET A 230 -17.61 19.24 10.16
C MET A 230 -17.55 18.37 8.89
N LEU A 231 -18.04 17.12 8.98
CA LEU A 231 -18.15 16.24 7.81
C LEU A 231 -19.11 16.84 6.78
N GLU A 232 -20.28 17.29 7.23
CA GLU A 232 -21.30 17.92 6.38
C GLU A 232 -20.72 19.15 5.68
N LYS A 233 -20.02 20.02 6.42
CA LYS A 233 -19.39 21.21 5.86
C LYS A 233 -18.38 20.88 4.75
N ILE A 234 -17.46 19.95 4.98
CA ILE A 234 -16.45 19.59 3.97
C ILE A 234 -17.10 18.90 2.77
N CYS A 235 -18.07 18.01 3.00
CA CYS A 235 -18.81 17.37 1.92
C CYS A 235 -19.59 18.39 1.07
N ALA A 236 -20.24 19.36 1.71
CA ALA A 236 -20.97 20.42 1.04
C ALA A 236 -20.03 21.26 0.15
N GLU A 237 -18.84 21.61 0.65
CA GLU A 237 -17.83 22.35 -0.12
C GLU A 237 -17.38 21.57 -1.37
N ILE A 238 -17.05 20.29 -1.23
CA ILE A 238 -16.69 19.45 -2.38
C ILE A 238 -17.83 19.38 -3.40
N ASN A 239 -19.05 19.15 -2.92
CA ASN A 239 -20.22 18.98 -3.77
C ASN A 239 -20.67 20.29 -4.44
N SER A 240 -20.32 21.46 -3.88
CA SER A 240 -20.64 22.76 -4.48
C SER A 240 -19.61 23.22 -5.51
N ASP A 241 -18.33 22.88 -5.31
CA ASP A 241 -17.24 23.46 -6.11
C ASP A 241 -16.76 22.57 -7.26
N PHE A 242 -16.85 21.25 -7.10
CA PHE A 242 -16.47 20.30 -8.14
C PHE A 242 -17.68 19.87 -8.98
N ASP A 243 -17.47 19.71 -10.29
CA ASP A 243 -18.43 19.00 -11.14
C ASP A 243 -18.35 17.48 -10.87
N LEU A 244 -19.41 16.94 -10.29
CA LEU A 244 -19.54 15.52 -9.94
C LEU A 244 -20.23 14.69 -11.03
N SER A 245 -20.56 15.28 -12.20
CA SER A 245 -21.27 14.56 -13.28
C SER A 245 -20.52 13.37 -13.86
N HIS A 246 -19.20 13.32 -13.65
CA HIS A 246 -18.30 12.24 -14.07
C HIS A 246 -17.82 11.35 -12.91
N LEU A 247 -18.30 11.61 -11.69
CA LEU A 247 -17.87 10.88 -10.49
C LEU A 247 -18.34 9.42 -10.55
N ARG A 248 -17.39 8.49 -10.47
CA ARG A 248 -17.64 7.05 -10.44
C ARG A 248 -17.60 6.48 -9.03
N GLU A 249 -16.76 7.03 -8.17
CA GLU A 249 -16.56 6.56 -6.80
C GLU A 249 -16.41 7.72 -5.81
N TYR A 250 -17.15 7.66 -4.69
CA TYR A 250 -16.94 8.53 -3.55
C TYR A 250 -16.79 7.67 -2.30
N THR A 251 -15.56 7.66 -1.76
CA THR A 251 -15.17 6.88 -0.59
C THR A 251 -14.82 7.78 0.61
N ILE A 252 -15.38 7.46 1.77
CA ILE A 252 -14.89 7.98 3.06
C ILE A 252 -14.47 6.82 3.97
N GLU A 253 -13.21 6.83 4.44
CA GLU A 253 -12.79 5.88 5.45
C GLU A 253 -13.51 6.11 6.79
N ALA A 254 -14.21 5.08 7.27
CA ALA A 254 -14.82 5.02 8.59
C ALA A 254 -14.19 3.89 9.43
N GLY A 255 -12.89 3.63 9.19
CA GLY A 255 -12.15 2.44 9.62
C GLY A 255 -11.95 2.25 11.13
N ARG A 256 -12.64 3.04 11.95
CA ARG A 256 -12.61 2.99 13.42
C ARG A 256 -14.04 3.02 13.97
N ALA A 257 -14.54 1.85 14.36
CA ALA A 257 -15.87 1.71 14.95
C ALA A 257 -16.11 2.64 16.16
N ASP A 258 -15.06 2.93 16.95
CA ASP A 258 -15.10 3.86 18.09
C ASP A 258 -15.26 5.34 17.72
N THR A 259 -15.43 5.67 16.44
CA THR A 259 -15.64 7.05 15.96
C THR A 259 -16.90 7.24 15.13
N VAL A 260 -17.54 6.13 14.72
CA VAL A 260 -18.71 6.14 13.86
C VAL A 260 -19.97 6.28 14.71
N THR A 261 -20.89 7.12 14.26
CA THR A 261 -22.22 7.27 14.87
C THR A 261 -23.28 7.26 13.76
N PRO A 262 -24.54 6.89 14.06
CA PRO A 262 -25.63 6.95 13.10
C PRO A 262 -25.82 8.32 12.45
N GLU A 263 -25.58 9.39 13.20
CA GLU A 263 -25.63 10.76 12.68
C GLU A 263 -24.57 11.01 11.60
N LYS A 264 -23.31 10.60 11.84
CA LYS A 264 -22.24 10.72 10.84
C LYS A 264 -22.52 9.88 9.62
N LEU A 265 -23.04 8.66 9.79
CA LEU A 265 -23.43 7.79 8.66
C LEU A 265 -24.51 8.46 7.80
N ARG A 266 -25.51 9.10 8.41
CA ARG A 266 -26.54 9.86 7.68
C ARG A 266 -25.98 11.05 6.91
N VAL A 267 -25.06 11.81 7.52
CA VAL A 267 -24.38 12.93 6.84
C VAL A 267 -23.58 12.43 5.65
N ILE A 268 -22.74 11.41 5.87
CA ILE A 268 -21.90 10.80 4.82
C ILE A 268 -22.77 10.28 3.67
N LYS A 269 -23.86 9.54 3.98
CA LYS A 269 -24.76 9.02 2.94
C LYS A 269 -25.48 10.13 2.18
N SER A 270 -26.00 11.15 2.90
CA SER A 270 -26.69 12.30 2.29
C SER A 270 -25.78 13.11 1.37
N ALA A 271 -24.47 13.10 1.61
CA ALA A 271 -23.48 13.74 0.74
C ALA A 271 -23.21 13.00 -0.59
N GLY A 272 -23.84 11.84 -0.81
CA GLY A 272 -23.65 11.03 -2.02
C GLY A 272 -22.47 10.06 -1.93
N VAL A 273 -21.91 9.84 -0.74
CA VAL A 273 -20.85 8.85 -0.53
C VAL A 273 -21.43 7.44 -0.74
N GLY A 274 -20.89 6.73 -1.73
CA GLY A 274 -21.32 5.37 -2.07
C GLY A 274 -20.57 4.30 -1.29
N ARG A 275 -19.31 4.55 -0.94
CA ARG A 275 -18.41 3.56 -0.33
C ARG A 275 -17.83 4.02 0.99
N ILE A 276 -17.78 3.12 1.96
CA ILE A 276 -17.09 3.36 3.24
C ILE A 276 -16.20 2.18 3.63
N SER A 277 -15.33 2.38 4.62
CA SER A 277 -14.58 1.29 5.25
C SER A 277 -14.96 1.16 6.72
N ILE A 278 -15.13 -0.08 7.21
CA ILE A 278 -15.35 -0.40 8.63
C ILE A 278 -14.37 -1.51 8.95
N ASN A 279 -13.26 -1.16 9.60
CA ASN A 279 -12.07 -2.00 9.55
C ASN A 279 -11.80 -2.71 10.89
N PRO A 280 -12.19 -3.98 11.04
CA PRO A 280 -11.95 -4.77 12.26
C PRO A 280 -10.47 -4.97 12.54
N GLN A 281 -9.63 -5.11 11.50
CA GLN A 281 -8.24 -5.59 11.57
C GLN A 281 -8.14 -7.06 12.00
N THR A 282 -8.88 -7.45 13.03
CA THR A 282 -9.02 -8.79 13.61
C THR A 282 -10.36 -8.86 14.37
N PHE A 283 -10.94 -10.05 14.51
CA PHE A 283 -12.14 -10.30 15.31
C PHE A 283 -11.78 -10.94 16.67
N ASN A 284 -10.72 -10.43 17.30
CA ASN A 284 -10.24 -10.85 18.61
C ASN A 284 -9.98 -9.63 19.50
N ASP A 285 -10.74 -9.50 20.60
CA ASP A 285 -10.66 -8.35 21.51
C ASP A 285 -9.29 -8.19 22.20
N ASP A 286 -8.63 -9.31 22.53
CA ASP A 286 -7.31 -9.28 23.16
C ASP A 286 -6.25 -8.76 22.19
N VAL A 287 -6.31 -9.20 20.92
CA VAL A 287 -5.43 -8.69 19.85
C VAL A 287 -5.72 -7.21 19.57
N LEU A 288 -7.00 -6.80 19.50
CA LEU A 288 -7.39 -5.39 19.34
C LEU A 288 -6.79 -4.51 20.44
N LYS A 289 -6.85 -4.97 21.70
CA LYS A 289 -6.26 -4.28 22.84
C LYS A 289 -4.73 -4.20 22.72
N ALA A 290 -4.06 -5.29 22.34
CA ALA A 290 -2.61 -5.34 22.17
C ALA A 290 -2.10 -4.38 21.07
N ILE A 291 -2.87 -4.19 20.00
CA ILE A 291 -2.50 -3.30 18.89
C ILE A 291 -2.91 -1.83 19.10
N GLY A 292 -3.54 -1.50 20.24
CA GLY A 292 -3.93 -0.15 20.63
C GLY A 292 -5.27 0.34 20.06
N ARG A 293 -6.15 -0.59 19.66
CA ARG A 293 -7.56 -0.31 19.35
C ARG A 293 -8.37 -0.34 20.65
N ARG A 294 -9.38 0.54 20.75
CA ARG A 294 -10.24 0.68 21.95
C ARG A 294 -11.68 0.24 21.71
N HIS A 295 -12.03 -0.08 20.47
CA HIS A 295 -13.32 -0.70 20.16
C HIS A 295 -13.23 -2.20 20.41
N THR A 296 -14.39 -2.81 20.61
CA THR A 296 -14.55 -4.26 20.69
C THR A 296 -14.98 -4.83 19.35
N VAL A 297 -14.93 -6.14 19.22
CA VAL A 297 -15.54 -6.87 18.10
C VAL A 297 -17.03 -6.54 17.94
N ASP A 298 -17.76 -6.43 19.06
CA ASP A 298 -19.20 -6.11 19.03
C ASP A 298 -19.47 -4.69 18.52
N ASP A 299 -18.57 -3.73 18.80
CA ASP A 299 -18.66 -2.39 18.20
C ASP A 299 -18.56 -2.44 16.68
N VAL A 300 -17.67 -3.29 16.13
CA VAL A 300 -17.54 -3.44 14.68
C VAL A 300 -18.81 -4.03 14.09
N VAL A 301 -19.36 -5.07 14.70
CA VAL A 301 -20.61 -5.70 14.25
C VAL A 301 -21.76 -4.71 14.29
N ARG A 302 -21.89 -3.96 15.39
CA ARG A 302 -22.91 -2.92 15.55
C ARG A 302 -22.78 -1.84 14.48
N VAL A 303 -21.59 -1.26 14.30
CA VAL A 303 -21.36 -0.18 13.34
C VAL A 303 -21.56 -0.65 11.89
N PHE A 304 -21.21 -1.90 11.59
CA PHE A 304 -21.53 -2.51 10.29
C PHE A 304 -23.04 -2.59 10.06
N GLY A 305 -23.80 -3.05 11.05
CA GLY A 305 -25.27 -3.06 10.99
C GLY A 305 -25.85 -1.65 10.81
N GLU A 306 -25.39 -0.68 11.59
CA GLU A 306 -25.81 0.73 11.49
C GLU A 306 -25.51 1.32 10.11
N ALA A 307 -24.39 0.95 9.48
CA ALA A 307 -24.06 1.36 8.13
C ALA A 307 -24.99 0.73 7.08
N ARG A 308 -25.31 -0.56 7.22
CA ARG A 308 -26.32 -1.21 6.37
C ARG A 308 -27.69 -0.54 6.51
N ASP A 309 -28.11 -0.25 7.75
CA ASP A 309 -29.37 0.45 8.03
C ASP A 309 -29.40 1.88 7.47
N ALA A 310 -28.25 2.56 7.43
CA ALA A 310 -28.09 3.85 6.77
C ALA A 310 -28.08 3.75 5.22
N GLY A 311 -28.13 2.54 4.66
CA GLY A 311 -28.19 2.30 3.22
C GLY A 311 -26.83 2.17 2.53
N PHE A 312 -25.76 1.86 3.25
CA PHE A 312 -24.49 1.51 2.63
C PHE A 312 -24.50 0.06 2.12
N ASP A 313 -24.28 -0.08 0.82
CA ASP A 313 -24.22 -1.32 0.08
C ASP A 313 -22.83 -1.60 -0.50
N ASN A 314 -21.84 -0.73 -0.24
CA ASN A 314 -20.43 -0.95 -0.57
C ASN A 314 -19.57 -0.66 0.67
N ILE A 315 -19.32 -1.70 1.46
CA ILE A 315 -18.52 -1.62 2.68
C ILE A 315 -17.25 -2.45 2.54
N ASN A 316 -16.11 -1.82 2.83
CA ASN A 316 -14.83 -2.49 2.92
C ASN A 316 -14.45 -2.86 4.36
N MET A 317 -13.84 -4.02 4.55
CA MET A 317 -13.17 -4.41 5.80
C MET A 317 -11.68 -4.66 5.59
N ASP A 318 -10.84 -3.98 6.36
CA ASP A 318 -9.41 -4.33 6.41
C ASP A 318 -9.13 -5.39 7.48
N LEU A 319 -8.41 -6.45 7.10
CA LEU A 319 -7.83 -7.46 7.98
C LEU A 319 -6.30 -7.39 7.92
N ILE A 320 -5.61 -7.69 9.03
CA ILE A 320 -4.14 -7.69 9.08
C ILE A 320 -3.65 -9.05 9.57
N ALA A 321 -2.92 -9.76 8.71
CA ALA A 321 -2.24 -11.00 9.07
C ALA A 321 -0.93 -10.73 9.82
N GLY A 322 -0.65 -11.56 10.83
CA GLY A 322 0.57 -11.52 11.62
C GLY A 322 0.62 -10.39 12.65
N LEU A 323 -0.54 -9.90 13.12
CA LEU A 323 -0.60 -8.97 14.25
C LEU A 323 0.04 -9.57 15.51
N THR A 324 0.58 -8.71 16.36
CA THR A 324 1.15 -9.10 17.65
C THR A 324 0.13 -9.86 18.49
N ASP A 325 0.53 -11.00 19.04
CA ASP A 325 -0.28 -11.93 19.84
C ASP A 325 -1.46 -12.60 19.11
N ASP A 326 -1.60 -12.42 17.78
CA ASP A 326 -2.64 -13.09 16.99
C ASP A 326 -2.18 -14.48 16.52
N THR A 327 -2.91 -15.53 16.90
CA THR A 327 -2.58 -16.90 16.49
C THR A 327 -3.16 -17.22 15.12
N TYR A 328 -2.66 -18.27 14.48
CA TYR A 328 -3.22 -18.76 13.22
C TYR A 328 -4.72 -19.04 13.31
N GLU A 329 -5.17 -19.72 14.38
CA GLU A 329 -6.56 -20.08 14.60
C GLU A 329 -7.44 -18.84 14.83
N SER A 330 -6.95 -17.88 15.62
CA SER A 330 -7.61 -16.60 15.87
C SER A 330 -7.78 -15.79 14.59
N PHE A 331 -6.75 -15.74 13.75
CA PHE A 331 -6.82 -15.09 12.45
C PHE A 331 -7.78 -15.81 11.50
N CYS A 332 -7.78 -17.15 11.46
CA CYS A 332 -8.74 -17.92 10.66
C CYS A 332 -10.18 -17.61 11.06
N ASN A 333 -10.48 -17.52 12.37
CA ASN A 333 -11.78 -17.09 12.86
C ASN A 333 -12.13 -15.66 12.41
N SER A 334 -11.14 -14.76 12.36
CA SER A 334 -11.32 -13.39 11.88
C SER A 334 -11.69 -13.32 10.39
N VAL A 335 -11.03 -14.11 9.55
CA VAL A 335 -11.39 -14.26 8.13
C VAL A 335 -12.81 -14.78 7.99
N ASP A 336 -13.15 -15.84 8.71
CA ASP A 336 -14.45 -16.50 8.63
C ASP A 336 -15.58 -15.57 9.06
N ARG A 337 -15.36 -14.79 10.12
CA ARG A 337 -16.32 -13.80 10.61
C ARG A 337 -16.47 -12.62 9.65
N ALA A 338 -15.37 -12.14 9.07
CA ALA A 338 -15.44 -11.10 8.03
C ALA A 338 -16.29 -11.55 6.85
N ILE A 339 -16.05 -12.77 6.33
CA ILE A 339 -16.85 -13.36 5.24
C ILE A 339 -18.31 -13.51 5.65
N ALA A 340 -18.59 -13.96 6.88
CA ALA A 340 -19.96 -14.14 7.36
C ALA A 340 -20.73 -12.83 7.52
N MET A 341 -20.04 -11.70 7.73
CA MET A 341 -20.64 -10.36 7.70
C MET A 341 -20.95 -9.88 6.28
N ASP A 342 -20.48 -10.59 5.26
CA ASP A 342 -20.76 -10.38 3.85
C ASP A 342 -20.48 -8.95 3.32
N PRO A 343 -19.32 -8.32 3.65
CA PRO A 343 -18.95 -7.03 3.06
C PRO A 343 -18.71 -7.17 1.56
N GLU A 344 -18.79 -6.08 0.82
CA GLU A 344 -18.53 -6.09 -0.62
C GLU A 344 -17.04 -6.17 -0.93
N ASN A 345 -16.21 -5.67 -0.02
CA ASN A 345 -14.76 -5.60 -0.19
C ASN A 345 -14.04 -6.00 1.11
N ILE A 346 -12.96 -6.76 0.98
CA ILE A 346 -12.06 -7.12 2.07
C ILE A 346 -10.63 -6.84 1.61
N THR A 347 -9.94 -5.93 2.29
CA THR A 347 -8.51 -5.71 2.05
C THR A 347 -7.71 -6.52 3.06
N LEU A 348 -6.90 -7.44 2.56
CA LEU A 348 -6.01 -8.24 3.38
C LEU A 348 -4.61 -7.63 3.37
N HIS A 349 -4.17 -7.19 4.54
CA HIS A 349 -2.83 -6.68 4.77
C HIS A 349 -1.94 -7.71 5.45
N THR A 350 -0.64 -7.60 5.22
CA THR A 350 0.39 -8.25 6.03
C THR A 350 1.02 -7.22 6.96
N LEU A 351 1.22 -7.56 8.24
CA LEU A 351 1.89 -6.66 9.19
C LEU A 351 3.28 -6.26 8.67
N ALA A 352 3.52 -4.95 8.60
CA ALA A 352 4.84 -4.37 8.36
C ALA A 352 5.44 -3.85 9.66
N LEU A 353 6.58 -4.43 10.08
CA LEU A 353 7.21 -4.07 11.35
C LEU A 353 7.98 -2.73 11.28
N LYS A 354 7.92 -1.97 12.37
CA LYS A 354 8.65 -0.70 12.54
C LYS A 354 10.07 -0.94 13.02
N ARG A 355 10.98 -0.06 12.61
CA ARG A 355 12.43 -0.08 12.94
C ARG A 355 12.75 -0.01 14.46
N SER A 356 11.77 0.32 15.31
CA SER A 356 11.95 0.61 16.73
C SER A 356 11.34 -0.44 17.68
N SER A 357 10.82 -1.57 17.18
CA SER A 357 10.47 -2.69 18.04
C SER A 357 11.75 -3.48 18.35
N THR A 358 12.22 -3.37 19.59
CA THR A 358 13.43 -3.99 20.15
C THR A 358 13.37 -5.52 20.26
N ILE A 359 12.62 -6.18 19.38
CA ILE A 359 12.51 -7.64 19.32
C ILE A 359 13.29 -8.07 18.09
N VAL A 360 14.59 -8.30 18.27
CA VAL A 360 15.46 -8.93 17.28
C VAL A 360 16.11 -10.11 17.98
N THR A 361 15.47 -11.28 17.88
CA THR A 361 16.08 -12.56 18.24
C THR A 361 15.94 -13.48 17.04
N HIS A 362 17.10 -13.95 16.56
CA HIS A 362 17.23 -14.82 15.41
C HIS A 362 16.35 -16.07 15.57
N GLY A 363 15.60 -16.44 14.53
CA GLY A 363 14.71 -17.62 14.49
C GLY A 363 13.22 -17.34 14.67
N VAL A 364 12.85 -16.28 15.39
CA VAL A 364 11.44 -15.84 15.54
C VAL A 364 10.89 -15.26 14.22
N ASP A 365 11.77 -14.73 13.37
CA ASP A 365 11.40 -13.99 12.15
C ASP A 365 10.95 -14.90 10.99
N VAL A 366 11.63 -16.02 10.77
CA VAL A 366 11.25 -17.03 9.76
C VAL A 366 9.92 -17.68 10.17
N GLN A 367 9.79 -18.05 11.45
CA GLN A 367 8.55 -18.63 11.98
C GLN A 367 7.37 -17.66 11.86
N SER A 368 7.58 -16.37 12.18
CA SER A 368 6.56 -15.33 12.02
C SER A 368 6.15 -15.14 10.55
N GLY A 369 7.11 -15.16 9.63
CA GLY A 369 6.87 -15.11 8.18
C GLY A 369 6.10 -16.34 7.66
N GLU A 370 6.45 -17.54 8.12
CA GLU A 370 5.75 -18.77 7.76
C GLU A 370 4.31 -18.83 8.29
N ILE A 371 4.10 -18.38 9.54
CA ILE A 371 2.76 -18.26 10.13
C ILE A 371 1.93 -17.25 9.34
N ALA A 372 2.48 -16.06 9.03
CA ALA A 372 1.80 -15.07 8.20
C ALA A 372 1.47 -15.63 6.80
N ASN A 373 2.36 -16.42 6.20
CA ASN A 373 2.08 -17.06 4.92
C ASN A 373 0.92 -18.06 5.04
N LYS A 374 0.85 -18.88 6.11
CA LYS A 374 -0.28 -19.78 6.37
C LYS A 374 -1.59 -19.01 6.55
N MET A 375 -1.55 -17.89 7.27
CA MET A 375 -2.70 -16.98 7.43
C MET A 375 -3.20 -16.46 6.07
N LEU A 376 -2.29 -15.96 5.23
CA LEU A 376 -2.63 -15.50 3.87
C LEU A 376 -3.20 -16.63 3.02
N GLU A 377 -2.58 -17.81 3.00
CA GLU A 377 -3.08 -18.94 2.21
C GLU A 377 -4.49 -19.35 2.64
N TYR A 378 -4.77 -19.37 3.95
CA TYR A 378 -6.12 -19.64 4.45
C TYR A 378 -7.11 -18.57 3.98
N ALA A 379 -6.78 -17.28 4.17
CA ALA A 379 -7.65 -16.17 3.80
C ALA A 379 -7.96 -16.17 2.30
N GLN A 380 -6.93 -16.28 1.45
CA GLN A 380 -7.06 -16.29 -0.01
C GLN A 380 -7.99 -17.42 -0.47
N ASN A 381 -7.78 -18.65 0.03
CA ASN A 381 -8.64 -19.78 -0.30
C ASN A 381 -10.10 -19.52 0.09
N ARG A 382 -10.33 -18.98 1.30
CA ARG A 382 -11.68 -18.67 1.79
C ARG A 382 -12.35 -17.55 0.99
N PHE A 383 -11.61 -16.52 0.60
CA PHE A 383 -12.11 -15.43 -0.26
C PHE A 383 -12.53 -15.96 -1.63
N TYR A 384 -11.71 -16.79 -2.28
CA TYR A 384 -12.08 -17.42 -3.55
C TYR A 384 -13.37 -18.24 -3.44
N CYS A 385 -13.49 -19.08 -2.39
CA CYS A 385 -14.67 -19.90 -2.14
C CYS A 385 -15.93 -19.06 -1.85
N ALA A 386 -15.78 -17.90 -1.19
CA ALA A 386 -16.86 -16.98 -0.88
C ALA A 386 -17.21 -16.03 -2.05
N GLY A 387 -16.56 -16.17 -3.21
CA GLY A 387 -16.87 -15.39 -4.41
C GLY A 387 -16.12 -14.06 -4.55
N TYR A 388 -15.21 -13.73 -3.62
CA TYR A 388 -14.35 -12.57 -3.76
C TYR A 388 -13.23 -12.85 -4.78
N ARG A 389 -12.78 -11.80 -5.47
CA ARG A 389 -11.67 -11.84 -6.43
C ARG A 389 -10.66 -10.73 -6.14
N PRO A 390 -9.36 -10.98 -6.36
CA PRO A 390 -8.34 -9.97 -6.13
C PRO A 390 -8.38 -8.93 -7.27
N TYR A 391 -8.30 -7.65 -6.92
CA TYR A 391 -8.43 -6.57 -7.91
C TYR A 391 -7.30 -5.52 -7.88
N TYR A 392 -6.57 -5.44 -6.77
CA TYR A 392 -5.36 -4.60 -6.67
C TYR A 392 -4.41 -5.20 -5.65
N MET A 393 -3.11 -4.94 -5.81
CA MET A 393 -2.11 -5.44 -4.88
C MET A 393 -0.89 -4.53 -4.74
N TYR A 394 -0.21 -4.67 -3.62
CA TYR A 394 1.12 -4.07 -3.43
C TYR A 394 1.90 -4.80 -2.34
N ARG A 395 3.20 -4.59 -2.34
CA ARG A 395 4.12 -5.09 -1.33
C ARG A 395 4.78 -3.93 -0.62
N GLN A 396 4.89 -4.06 0.69
CA GLN A 396 5.56 -3.06 1.51
C GLN A 396 6.87 -3.63 2.05
N SER A 397 7.90 -2.79 2.12
CA SER A 397 9.15 -3.18 2.76
C SER A 397 8.91 -3.57 4.22
N ARG A 398 9.61 -4.64 4.66
CA ARG A 398 9.50 -5.22 6.01
C ARG A 398 8.11 -5.75 6.40
N SER A 399 7.29 -6.09 5.41
CA SER A 399 6.14 -6.96 5.64
C SER A 399 6.65 -8.33 6.08
N LEU A 400 5.98 -8.97 7.04
CA LEU A 400 6.32 -10.32 7.49
C LEU A 400 6.38 -11.29 6.29
N GLY A 401 7.45 -12.08 6.23
CA GLY A 401 7.68 -13.02 5.13
C GLY A 401 7.85 -12.37 3.74
N ASN A 402 8.00 -11.05 3.66
CA ASN A 402 8.01 -10.29 2.40
C ASN A 402 6.73 -10.54 1.56
N LEU A 403 5.60 -10.72 2.25
CA LEU A 403 4.31 -11.01 1.65
C LEU A 403 3.61 -9.72 1.15
N GLU A 404 2.49 -9.93 0.47
CA GLU A 404 1.71 -8.90 -0.19
C GLU A 404 0.54 -8.38 0.66
N ASN A 405 0.01 -7.23 0.23
CA ASN A 405 -1.32 -6.72 0.58
C ASN A 405 -2.19 -6.79 -0.68
N VAL A 406 -3.44 -7.22 -0.54
CA VAL A 406 -4.35 -7.44 -1.67
C VAL A 406 -5.75 -7.00 -1.31
N GLY A 407 -6.40 -6.25 -2.19
CA GLY A 407 -7.84 -6.03 -2.13
C GLY A 407 -8.61 -7.14 -2.80
N TRP A 408 -9.62 -7.66 -2.09
CA TRP A 408 -10.54 -8.68 -2.55
C TRP A 408 -11.94 -8.09 -2.60
N CYS A 409 -12.67 -8.26 -3.69
CA CYS A 409 -14.02 -7.72 -3.79
C CYS A 409 -14.96 -8.70 -4.49
N LYS A 410 -16.25 -8.51 -4.25
CA LYS A 410 -17.29 -9.01 -5.15
C LYS A 410 -17.21 -8.24 -6.47
N ASP A 411 -17.70 -8.84 -7.55
CA ASP A 411 -17.70 -8.23 -8.88
C ASP A 411 -18.45 -6.87 -8.86
N GLY A 412 -17.84 -5.82 -9.43
CA GLY A 412 -18.40 -4.46 -9.47
C GLY A 412 -18.17 -3.62 -8.21
N PHE A 413 -17.46 -4.14 -7.20
CA PHE A 413 -17.13 -3.44 -5.95
C PHE A 413 -15.63 -3.15 -5.78
N GLU A 414 -14.90 -3.11 -6.89
CA GLU A 414 -13.51 -2.68 -6.93
C GLU A 414 -13.39 -1.22 -6.44
N CYS A 415 -12.34 -0.93 -5.65
CA CYS A 415 -12.03 0.45 -5.29
C CYS A 415 -11.23 1.11 -6.41
N LEU A 416 -11.88 1.98 -7.18
CA LEU A 416 -11.27 2.61 -8.36
C LEU A 416 -10.10 3.52 -7.97
N TYR A 417 -10.27 4.33 -6.92
CA TYR A 417 -9.23 5.23 -6.43
C TYR A 417 -7.92 4.50 -6.10
N ASN A 418 -8.01 3.32 -5.46
CA ASN A 418 -6.83 2.53 -5.10
C ASN A 418 -6.04 2.14 -6.35
N VAL A 419 -6.71 1.71 -7.41
CA VAL A 419 -6.05 1.35 -8.67
C VAL A 419 -5.51 2.60 -9.38
N PHE A 420 -6.28 3.68 -9.51
CA PHE A 420 -5.81 4.90 -10.16
C PHE A 420 -4.55 5.49 -9.51
N MET A 421 -4.52 5.53 -8.17
CA MET A 421 -3.39 6.04 -7.41
C MET A 421 -2.16 5.11 -7.51
N MET A 422 -2.40 3.80 -7.49
CA MET A 422 -1.35 2.79 -7.52
C MET A 422 -0.80 2.56 -8.92
N GLU A 423 -1.63 2.42 -9.94
CA GLU A 423 -1.11 2.29 -11.31
C GLU A 423 -0.63 3.62 -11.90
N GLU A 424 -0.94 4.72 -11.22
CA GLU A 424 -0.56 6.09 -11.61
C GLU A 424 -1.17 6.43 -12.97
N CYS A 425 -2.46 6.11 -13.12
CA CYS A 425 -3.23 6.25 -14.34
C CYS A 425 -3.41 7.73 -14.71
N HIS A 426 -3.74 8.53 -13.71
CA HIS A 426 -3.99 9.96 -13.88
C HIS A 426 -3.56 10.78 -12.66
N THR A 427 -3.81 12.09 -12.74
CA THR A 427 -3.52 13.02 -11.67
C THR A 427 -4.37 12.74 -10.43
N VAL A 428 -3.74 12.82 -9.25
CA VAL A 428 -4.41 12.84 -7.94
C VAL A 428 -4.20 14.21 -7.33
N LEU A 429 -5.24 15.04 -7.34
CA LEU A 429 -5.24 16.30 -6.60
C LEU A 429 -5.54 16.01 -5.14
N ALA A 430 -4.71 16.52 -4.23
CA ALA A 430 -4.80 16.18 -2.82
C ALA A 430 -4.88 17.43 -1.95
N VAL A 431 -5.71 17.39 -0.91
CA VAL A 431 -5.95 18.50 0.03
C VAL A 431 -5.84 18.05 1.48
N GLY A 432 -5.54 18.98 2.39
CA GLY A 432 -5.36 18.75 3.81
C GLY A 432 -3.91 18.42 4.22
N ALA A 433 -3.61 18.50 5.52
CA ALA A 433 -2.26 18.21 6.01
C ALA A 433 -1.82 16.76 5.72
N GLY A 434 -0.54 16.59 5.38
CA GLY A 434 0.04 15.32 4.96
C GLY A 434 -0.32 14.87 3.54
N ALA A 435 -1.22 15.58 2.86
CA ALA A 435 -1.61 15.27 1.50
C ALA A 435 -0.49 15.57 0.50
N VAL A 436 -0.43 14.76 -0.56
CA VAL A 436 0.52 14.92 -1.65
C VAL A 436 -0.25 14.86 -2.97
N THR A 437 -0.32 15.99 -3.66
CA THR A 437 -0.82 16.01 -5.03
C THR A 437 0.20 15.30 -5.92
N LYS A 438 -0.27 14.32 -6.70
CA LYS A 438 0.54 13.59 -7.68
C LYS A 438 0.04 13.98 -9.07
N LEU A 439 0.85 14.75 -9.80
CA LEU A 439 0.55 15.20 -11.16
C LEU A 439 1.12 14.18 -12.15
N LYS A 440 0.26 13.60 -12.98
CA LYS A 440 0.64 12.61 -13.99
C LYS A 440 0.60 13.26 -15.37
N ASP A 441 1.69 13.18 -16.11
CA ASP A 441 1.71 13.55 -17.52
C ASP A 441 1.02 12.43 -18.31
N PRO A 442 -0.08 12.69 -19.04
CA PRO A 442 -0.79 11.65 -19.78
C PRO A 442 0.02 11.08 -20.95
N TYR A 443 1.04 11.79 -21.44
CA TYR A 443 1.82 11.41 -22.63
C TYR A 443 3.21 10.83 -22.30
N SER A 444 3.61 10.83 -21.02
CA SER A 444 4.92 10.32 -20.59
C SER A 444 4.85 9.58 -19.26
N ARG A 445 5.95 8.98 -18.81
CA ARG A 445 6.04 8.40 -17.46
C ARG A 445 6.33 9.44 -16.37
N ASN A 446 6.36 10.73 -16.71
CA ASN A 446 6.68 11.79 -15.77
C ASN A 446 5.60 11.96 -14.69
N ILE A 447 6.04 12.13 -13.46
CA ILE A 447 5.20 12.37 -12.29
C ILE A 447 5.82 13.47 -11.44
N GLU A 448 5.10 14.58 -11.26
CA GLU A 448 5.46 15.65 -10.34
C GLU A 448 4.64 15.56 -9.04
N ARG A 449 5.19 16.07 -7.94
CA ARG A 449 4.54 16.00 -6.63
C ARG A 449 4.54 17.36 -5.94
N ILE A 450 3.38 17.75 -5.42
CA ILE A 450 3.22 18.96 -4.62
C ILE A 450 2.83 18.53 -3.20
N PHE A 451 3.63 18.94 -2.22
CA PHE A 451 3.50 18.50 -0.84
C PHE A 451 2.83 19.57 0.03
N ASN A 452 1.77 19.16 0.73
CA ASN A 452 1.26 19.92 1.87
C ASN A 452 2.15 19.69 3.10
N TYR A 453 2.06 20.60 4.08
CA TYR A 453 2.74 20.37 5.36
C TYR A 453 2.21 19.10 6.02
N LYS A 454 3.14 18.31 6.55
CA LYS A 454 2.87 16.99 7.12
C LYS A 454 1.94 17.05 8.34
N TYR A 455 2.06 18.11 9.14
CA TYR A 455 1.42 18.23 10.44
C TYR A 455 0.37 19.35 10.42
N PRO A 456 -0.79 19.20 11.10
CA PRO A 456 -1.90 20.15 11.07
C PRO A 456 -1.54 21.56 11.55
N TYR A 457 -0.63 21.70 12.51
CA TYR A 457 -0.22 23.00 13.03
C TYR A 457 0.49 23.83 11.96
N GLU A 458 1.48 23.25 11.28
CA GLU A 458 2.19 23.88 10.17
C GLU A 458 1.28 24.10 8.96
N TYR A 459 0.34 23.17 8.71
CA TYR A 459 -0.68 23.34 7.68
C TYR A 459 -1.55 24.58 7.93
N ASN A 460 -2.04 24.77 9.17
CA ASN A 460 -2.85 25.94 9.52
C ASN A 460 -2.02 27.24 9.51
N SER A 461 -0.92 27.27 10.25
CA SER A 461 -0.12 28.48 10.45
C SER A 461 0.59 28.99 9.20
N ARG A 462 0.74 28.13 8.18
CA ARG A 462 1.42 28.46 6.92
C ARG A 462 0.54 28.13 5.70
N TYR A 463 -0.78 28.26 5.87
CA TYR A 463 -1.76 27.96 4.82
C TYR A 463 -1.49 28.71 3.51
N GLU A 464 -1.12 30.00 3.57
CA GLU A 464 -0.84 30.81 2.37
C GLU A 464 0.26 30.20 1.47
N VAL A 465 1.26 29.56 2.07
CA VAL A 465 2.32 28.87 1.30
C VAL A 465 1.77 27.63 0.59
N ILE A 466 0.81 26.93 1.19
CA ILE A 466 0.13 25.80 0.54
C ILE A 466 -0.74 26.30 -0.60
N ALA A 467 -1.48 27.39 -0.39
CA ALA A 467 -2.31 27.99 -1.42
C ALA A 467 -1.50 28.43 -2.64
N GLU A 468 -0.34 29.06 -2.44
CA GLU A 468 0.58 29.42 -3.53
C GLU A 468 1.08 28.18 -4.29
N ARG A 469 1.45 27.10 -3.57
CA ARG A 469 1.91 25.85 -4.18
C ARG A 469 0.87 25.19 -5.09
N LYS A 470 -0.43 25.39 -4.85
CA LYS A 470 -1.47 24.86 -5.75
C LYS A 470 -1.39 25.45 -7.15
N GLY A 471 -0.83 26.65 -7.32
CA GLY A 471 -0.56 27.24 -8.63
C GLY A 471 0.31 26.37 -9.54
N GLN A 472 1.19 25.55 -8.95
CA GLN A 472 2.06 24.62 -9.70
C GLN A 472 1.28 23.57 -10.50
N ILE A 473 0.03 23.27 -10.11
CA ILE A 473 -0.86 22.38 -10.88
C ILE A 473 -1.09 22.99 -12.27
N LYS A 474 -1.40 24.28 -12.34
CA LYS A 474 -1.63 24.98 -13.61
C LYS A 474 -0.36 25.05 -14.44
N GLU A 475 0.77 25.37 -13.82
CA GLU A 475 2.08 25.41 -14.49
C GLU A 475 2.44 24.06 -15.14
N PHE A 476 2.15 22.96 -14.47
CA PHE A 476 2.37 21.61 -14.99
C PHE A 476 1.56 21.35 -16.27
N TYR A 477 0.25 21.62 -16.25
CA TYR A 477 -0.60 21.41 -17.43
C TYR A 477 -0.32 22.42 -18.56
N ASP A 478 0.10 23.64 -18.24
CA ASP A 478 0.52 24.63 -19.24
C ASP A 478 1.81 24.22 -19.96
N LYS A 479 2.73 23.49 -19.28
CA LYS A 479 3.91 22.90 -19.92
C LYS A 479 3.50 21.78 -20.89
N ILE A 480 2.59 20.90 -20.49
CA ILE A 480 2.13 19.79 -21.33
C ILE A 480 1.47 20.30 -22.62
N LYS A 481 0.64 21.35 -22.55
CA LYS A 481 0.00 21.94 -23.75
C LYS A 481 0.96 22.56 -24.76
N ARG A 482 2.21 22.83 -24.38
CA ARG A 482 3.23 23.48 -25.23
C ARG A 482 4.18 22.49 -25.89
N CYS A 483 4.14 21.22 -25.47
CA CYS A 483 4.83 20.10 -26.09
C CYS A 483 3.90 19.39 -27.08
#